data_AF-A0A6J7CWQ1-F1
#
_entry.id   AF-A0A6J7CWQ1-F1
#
_cell.length_a   1.000
_cell.length_b   1.000
_cell.length_c   1.000
_cell.angle_alpha   90.00
_cell.angle_beta   90.00
_cell.angle_gamma   90.00
#
_symmetry.space_group_name_H-M   'P 1'
#
loop_
_entity.id
_entity.type
_entity.pdbx_description
1 polymer ?
#
loop_
_entity_poly.entity_id
_entity_poly.type
_entity_poly.pdbx_seq_one_letter_code
_entity_poly.pdbx_strand_id
1 'polypeptide(L)'
;MGPADTLRTAEFLVVDTETNGLSGEACELTEVGAVLVGGGDLHDRWEALVPVRRPLSRRIQAYTGITQEMVDEAPPAPVTLPQLAALLRGRVMVAHSASFDRRVLQQAFRRAGVPWPDPPVLCTVAMARRLHPLARQRRLALLAVSLGIEVEVTHRALADAETCARIFCALFPRLCANAITVADAQALLGPVRPPRRRNAGATDGGALPAGARRRLPDLGGVTDDPGVYVVRNDAGQVLYVGKSVRVRTRVRAHFAASSPSTAWTARAETVEHHRTISELGALLLEQRLVDELRPPGNALLKEVDEWVWLRCRLDIPFPVLEVAREPASGLAVNVGPLRGRAAATELAEQLTSLFGLRRCARRLVQRDHPSAYGQMGRCLSPCLGDLDPNLYRRRLDEALAVLTARNPRRAILAHLDGQLAVAVAEAQFERAIWLTRRRERLAVLLGRVGPGLARASERPELLLVDGPDGDAWEVFWLVGGRVADWGALPSLDELQARTAAALRGPKEPLRSVEIATARTAAAWVAANEPYALALDPTPSRTRLERFVRACGAEVRSLLAA
;
A
#
# COMPACT_ATOMS: atom_id res chain seq x y z
N MET A 1 -33.89 -8.32 -14.22
CA MET A 1 -32.97 -7.41 -13.53
C MET A 1 -31.93 -6.94 -14.54
N GLY A 2 -31.85 -5.64 -14.76
CA GLY A 2 -30.96 -4.98 -15.71
C GLY A 2 -29.88 -4.15 -15.02
N PRO A 3 -28.92 -3.60 -15.79
CA PRO A 3 -27.78 -2.84 -15.26
C PRO A 3 -28.17 -1.60 -14.41
N ALA A 4 -29.38 -1.06 -14.58
CA ALA A 4 -29.88 0.12 -13.87
C ALA A 4 -30.48 -0.18 -12.48
N ASP A 5 -30.63 -1.46 -12.10
CA ASP A 5 -31.25 -1.82 -10.83
C ASP A 5 -30.36 -1.50 -9.62
N THR A 6 -31.00 -1.07 -8.53
CA THR A 6 -30.32 -0.71 -7.28
C THR A 6 -29.60 -1.91 -6.70
N LEU A 7 -28.29 -1.77 -6.47
CA LEU A 7 -27.43 -2.86 -5.98
C LEU A 7 -27.89 -3.42 -4.63
N ARG A 8 -28.44 -2.56 -3.76
CA ARG A 8 -28.87 -2.92 -2.40
C ARG A 8 -30.07 -3.87 -2.37
N THR A 9 -30.94 -3.79 -3.37
CA THR A 9 -32.18 -4.59 -3.48
C THR A 9 -32.07 -5.70 -4.53
N ALA A 10 -30.91 -5.85 -5.15
CA ALA A 10 -30.66 -6.89 -6.14
C ALA A 10 -30.56 -8.26 -5.48
N GLU A 11 -30.98 -9.29 -6.20
CA GLU A 11 -30.77 -10.70 -5.83
C GLU A 11 -29.53 -11.26 -6.54
N PHE A 12 -28.73 -12.02 -5.81
CA PHE A 12 -27.49 -12.60 -6.30
C PHE A 12 -27.59 -14.12 -6.28
N LEU A 13 -27.08 -14.77 -7.33
CA LEU A 13 -26.85 -16.21 -7.31
C LEU A 13 -25.34 -16.43 -7.34
N VAL A 14 -24.80 -16.87 -6.22
CA VAL A 14 -23.38 -17.20 -6.10
C VAL A 14 -23.19 -18.62 -6.59
N VAL A 15 -22.26 -18.84 -7.52
CA VAL A 15 -22.03 -20.14 -8.14
C VAL A 15 -20.57 -20.52 -8.11
N ASP A 16 -20.33 -21.83 -8.09
CA ASP A 16 -19.02 -22.46 -8.27
C ASP A 16 -19.19 -23.73 -9.10
N THR A 17 -18.14 -24.14 -9.83
CA THR A 17 -18.20 -25.25 -10.79
C THR A 17 -16.99 -26.18 -10.68
N GLU A 18 -17.26 -27.48 -10.61
CA GLU A 18 -16.23 -28.50 -10.81
C GLU A 18 -16.22 -28.98 -12.25
N THR A 19 -15.04 -29.45 -12.70
CA THR A 19 -14.85 -29.87 -14.10
C THR A 19 -14.10 -31.18 -14.22
N ASN A 20 -14.16 -31.78 -15.42
CA ASN A 20 -13.40 -32.97 -15.79
C ASN A 20 -11.86 -32.76 -15.82
N GLY A 21 -11.35 -31.58 -15.48
CA GLY A 21 -9.92 -31.25 -15.43
C GLY A 21 -9.25 -30.98 -16.78
N LEU A 22 -10.00 -31.02 -17.88
CA LEU A 22 -9.49 -30.72 -19.22
C LEU A 22 -9.61 -29.22 -19.53
N SER A 23 -8.85 -28.75 -20.52
CA SER A 23 -8.81 -27.34 -20.92
C SER A 23 -9.53 -27.08 -22.25
N GLY A 24 -9.84 -25.81 -22.52
CA GLY A 24 -10.42 -25.35 -23.78
C GLY A 24 -11.75 -26.05 -24.12
N GLU A 25 -11.90 -26.49 -25.37
CA GLU A 25 -13.12 -27.14 -25.85
C GLU A 25 -13.35 -28.56 -25.28
N ALA A 26 -12.40 -29.11 -24.54
CA ALA A 26 -12.54 -30.41 -23.88
C ALA A 26 -12.97 -30.30 -22.40
N CYS A 27 -12.98 -29.10 -21.83
CA CYS A 27 -13.43 -28.86 -20.46
C CYS A 27 -14.94 -29.14 -20.34
N GLU A 28 -15.35 -30.02 -19.44
CA GLU A 28 -16.76 -30.37 -19.19
C GLU A 28 -17.13 -30.10 -17.73
N LEU A 29 -18.35 -29.59 -17.50
CA LEU A 29 -18.94 -29.39 -16.19
C LEU A 29 -19.27 -30.76 -15.57
N THR A 30 -18.83 -31.00 -14.34
CA THR A 30 -19.14 -32.22 -13.57
C THR A 30 -20.07 -31.96 -12.40
N GLU A 31 -19.97 -30.78 -11.79
CA GLU A 31 -20.81 -30.34 -10.67
C GLU A 31 -20.99 -28.83 -10.71
N VAL A 32 -22.15 -28.35 -10.30
CA VAL A 32 -22.40 -26.92 -10.05
C VAL A 32 -23.07 -26.76 -8.69
N GLY A 33 -22.52 -25.87 -7.88
CA GLY A 33 -23.12 -25.41 -6.62
C GLY A 33 -23.63 -23.98 -6.78
N ALA A 34 -24.79 -23.69 -6.21
CA ALA A 34 -25.40 -22.38 -6.25
C ALA A 34 -26.01 -22.00 -4.89
N VAL A 35 -25.80 -20.75 -4.48
CA VAL A 35 -26.33 -20.19 -3.24
C VAL A 35 -27.04 -18.87 -3.56
N LEU A 36 -28.32 -18.80 -3.22
CA LEU A 36 -29.10 -17.57 -3.33
C LEU A 36 -28.66 -16.60 -2.23
N VAL A 37 -28.39 -15.36 -2.59
CA VAL A 37 -28.01 -14.30 -1.66
C VAL A 37 -28.87 -13.07 -1.88
N GLY A 38 -29.43 -12.55 -0.79
CA GLY A 38 -30.30 -11.38 -0.78
C GLY A 38 -30.13 -10.61 0.51
N GLY A 39 -30.08 -9.27 0.44
CA GLY A 39 -29.87 -8.43 1.62
C GLY A 39 -28.48 -8.51 2.29
N GLY A 40 -27.56 -9.30 1.72
CA GLY A 40 -26.25 -9.58 2.33
C GLY A 40 -26.21 -10.87 3.16
N ASP A 41 -27.24 -11.71 3.06
CA ASP A 41 -27.34 -13.00 3.74
C ASP A 41 -27.56 -14.15 2.74
N LEU A 42 -27.13 -15.36 3.13
CA LEU A 42 -27.30 -16.58 2.36
C LEU A 42 -28.70 -17.15 2.61
N HIS A 43 -29.38 -17.60 1.55
CA HIS A 43 -30.70 -18.21 1.56
C HIS A 43 -30.62 -19.65 1.05
N ASP A 44 -31.38 -19.96 0.00
CA ASP A 44 -31.50 -21.29 -0.58
C ASP A 44 -30.20 -21.78 -1.23
N ARG A 45 -30.05 -23.10 -1.23
CA ARG A 45 -28.93 -23.82 -1.84
C ARG A 45 -29.47 -24.73 -2.93
N TRP A 46 -28.70 -24.84 -4.01
CA TRP A 46 -28.98 -25.77 -5.09
C TRP A 46 -27.66 -26.34 -5.57
N GLU A 47 -27.62 -27.65 -5.80
CA GLU A 47 -26.47 -28.32 -6.37
C GLU A 47 -26.92 -29.36 -7.39
N ALA A 48 -26.07 -29.64 -8.36
CA ALA A 48 -26.31 -30.74 -9.29
C ALA A 48 -25.01 -31.27 -9.88
N LEU A 49 -24.95 -32.58 -10.04
CA LEU A 49 -23.96 -33.26 -10.87
C LEU A 49 -24.40 -33.26 -12.34
N VAL A 50 -23.42 -33.37 -13.24
CA VAL A 50 -23.65 -33.40 -14.69
C VAL A 50 -22.79 -34.48 -15.33
N PRO A 51 -23.36 -35.34 -16.20
CA PRO A 51 -22.61 -36.38 -16.88
C PRO A 51 -21.61 -35.78 -17.87
N VAL A 52 -20.46 -36.44 -17.99
CA VAL A 52 -19.37 -36.08 -18.90
C VAL A 52 -19.18 -37.14 -19.98
N ARG A 53 -18.69 -36.74 -21.16
CA ARG A 53 -18.52 -37.67 -22.29
C ARG A 53 -17.32 -38.60 -22.14
N ARG A 54 -16.30 -38.15 -21.40
CA ARG A 54 -15.07 -38.91 -21.18
C ARG A 54 -14.92 -39.26 -19.71
N PRO A 55 -14.41 -40.45 -19.38
CA PRO A 55 -14.16 -40.83 -18.00
C PRO A 55 -13.25 -39.83 -17.27
N LEU A 56 -13.59 -39.56 -16.01
CA LEU A 56 -12.81 -38.74 -15.09
C LEU A 56 -11.49 -39.44 -14.78
N SER A 57 -10.39 -38.71 -14.89
CA SER A 57 -9.10 -39.22 -14.44
C SER A 57 -9.11 -39.48 -12.93
N ARG A 58 -8.37 -40.48 -12.46
CA ARG A 58 -8.21 -40.76 -11.01
C ARG A 58 -7.77 -39.53 -10.21
N ARG A 59 -6.96 -38.66 -10.81
CA ARG A 59 -6.51 -37.41 -10.19
C ARG A 59 -7.67 -36.45 -9.92
N ILE A 60 -8.63 -36.32 -10.83
CA ILE A 60 -9.80 -35.44 -10.66
C ILE A 60 -10.78 -36.03 -9.65
N GLN A 61 -11.00 -37.35 -9.71
CA GLN A 61 -11.83 -38.03 -8.70
C GLN A 61 -11.25 -37.86 -7.29
N ALA A 62 -9.92 -38.00 -7.13
CA ALA A 62 -9.25 -37.77 -5.85
C ALA A 62 -9.24 -36.30 -5.41
N TYR A 63 -9.26 -35.36 -6.35
CA TYR A 63 -9.21 -33.92 -6.06
C TYR A 63 -10.57 -33.36 -5.63
N THR A 64 -11.65 -33.79 -6.30
CA THR A 64 -13.02 -33.27 -6.10
C THR A 64 -13.90 -34.18 -5.24
N GLY A 65 -13.50 -35.44 -5.05
CA GLY A 65 -14.34 -36.46 -4.44
C GLY A 65 -15.48 -36.98 -5.34
N ILE A 66 -15.62 -36.46 -6.57
CA ILE A 66 -16.63 -36.91 -7.53
C ILE A 66 -16.13 -38.18 -8.22
N THR A 67 -16.84 -39.30 -8.03
CA THR A 67 -16.51 -40.58 -8.67
C THR A 67 -17.06 -40.65 -10.10
N GLN A 68 -16.55 -41.59 -10.90
CA GLN A 68 -17.12 -41.85 -12.23
C GLN A 68 -18.60 -42.26 -12.16
N GLU A 69 -18.96 -43.10 -11.19
CA GLU A 69 -20.33 -43.56 -10.96
C GLU A 69 -21.28 -42.39 -10.68
N MET A 70 -20.87 -41.43 -9.85
CA MET A 70 -21.66 -40.23 -9.53
C MET A 70 -22.03 -39.41 -10.78
N VAL A 71 -21.10 -39.25 -11.73
CA VAL A 71 -21.40 -38.49 -12.96
C VAL A 71 -22.16 -39.33 -13.99
N ASP A 72 -21.98 -40.66 -14.00
CA ASP A 72 -22.72 -41.55 -14.90
C ASP A 72 -24.20 -41.66 -14.50
N GLU A 73 -24.49 -41.60 -13.21
CA GLU A 73 -25.86 -41.60 -12.65
C GLU A 73 -26.53 -40.21 -12.66
N ALA A 74 -25.77 -39.15 -12.92
CA ALA A 74 -26.26 -37.79 -12.84
C ALA A 74 -27.30 -37.47 -13.95
N PRO A 75 -28.31 -36.63 -13.67
CA PRO A 75 -29.26 -36.22 -14.68
C PRO A 75 -28.58 -35.54 -15.89
N PRO A 76 -29.03 -35.80 -17.12
CA PRO A 76 -28.45 -35.18 -18.31
C PRO A 76 -28.47 -33.65 -18.26
N ALA A 77 -27.44 -33.01 -18.82
CA ALA A 77 -27.34 -31.54 -18.86
C ALA A 77 -28.60 -30.83 -19.40
N PRO A 78 -29.33 -31.34 -20.42
CA PRO A 78 -30.59 -30.74 -20.88
C PRO A 78 -31.74 -30.76 -19.84
N VAL A 79 -31.63 -31.55 -18.77
CA VAL A 79 -32.58 -31.60 -17.65
C VAL A 79 -32.13 -30.67 -16.52
N THR A 80 -30.83 -30.69 -16.20
CA THR A 80 -30.25 -29.93 -15.08
C THR A 80 -30.11 -28.43 -15.39
N LEU A 81 -29.58 -28.07 -16.56
CA LEU A 81 -29.24 -26.68 -16.89
C LEU A 81 -30.46 -25.74 -17.01
N PRO A 82 -31.65 -26.18 -17.47
CA PRO A 82 -32.85 -25.34 -17.41
C PRO A 82 -33.24 -24.89 -16.00
N GLN A 83 -32.98 -25.71 -14.97
CA GLN A 83 -33.24 -25.36 -13.57
C GLN A 83 -32.31 -24.24 -13.12
N LEU A 84 -31.01 -24.38 -13.38
CA LEU A 84 -30.03 -23.32 -13.12
C LEU A 84 -30.34 -22.05 -13.91
N ALA A 85 -30.81 -22.18 -15.15
CA ALA A 85 -31.23 -21.04 -15.96
C ALA A 85 -32.38 -20.27 -15.32
N ALA A 86 -33.34 -20.97 -14.71
CA ALA A 86 -34.44 -20.35 -13.97
C ALA A 86 -33.94 -19.63 -12.71
N LEU A 87 -32.96 -20.20 -12.00
CA LEU A 87 -32.34 -19.55 -10.84
C LEU A 87 -31.56 -18.28 -11.22
N LEU A 88 -30.88 -18.27 -12.38
CA LEU A 88 -30.12 -17.11 -12.85
C LEU A 88 -31.01 -15.99 -13.43
N ARG A 89 -32.24 -16.30 -13.85
CA ARG A 89 -33.13 -15.30 -14.46
C ARG A 89 -33.43 -14.17 -13.48
N GLY A 90 -33.13 -12.95 -13.93
CA GLY A 90 -33.36 -11.76 -13.12
C GLY A 90 -32.44 -11.65 -11.91
N ARG A 91 -31.33 -12.40 -11.85
CA ARG A 91 -30.33 -12.34 -10.77
C ARG A 91 -28.96 -11.93 -11.28
N VAL A 92 -28.12 -11.43 -10.39
CA VAL A 92 -26.70 -11.17 -10.67
C VAL A 92 -25.91 -12.43 -10.32
N MET A 93 -25.17 -12.98 -11.28
CA MET A 93 -24.28 -14.10 -11.03
C MET A 93 -23.02 -13.61 -10.29
N VAL A 94 -22.64 -14.31 -9.23
CA VAL A 94 -21.41 -14.04 -8.47
C VAL A 94 -20.55 -15.29 -8.45
N ALA A 95 -19.25 -15.18 -8.68
CA ALA A 95 -18.34 -16.33 -8.58
C ALA A 95 -16.91 -15.90 -8.18
N HIS A 96 -16.11 -16.86 -7.70
CA HIS A 96 -14.73 -16.63 -7.33
C HIS A 96 -13.82 -16.86 -8.53
N SER A 97 -13.27 -15.77 -9.08
CA SER A 97 -12.63 -15.81 -10.41
C SER A 97 -13.63 -16.09 -11.55
N ALA A 98 -14.79 -15.41 -11.48
CA ALA A 98 -15.99 -15.61 -12.30
C ALA A 98 -15.82 -15.77 -13.83
N SER A 99 -14.70 -15.32 -14.42
CA SER A 99 -14.42 -15.60 -15.84
C SER A 99 -14.31 -17.09 -16.14
N PHE A 100 -13.84 -17.89 -15.17
CA PHE A 100 -13.72 -19.33 -15.31
C PHE A 100 -15.11 -20.00 -15.29
N ASP A 101 -15.88 -19.82 -14.22
CA ASP A 101 -17.20 -20.43 -14.05
C ASP A 101 -18.17 -20.02 -15.14
N ARG A 102 -18.17 -18.73 -15.51
CA ARG A 102 -19.01 -18.23 -16.61
C ARG A 102 -18.70 -18.96 -17.91
N ARG A 103 -17.41 -19.19 -18.22
CA ARG A 103 -17.00 -19.90 -19.44
C ARG A 103 -17.45 -21.35 -19.40
N VAL A 104 -17.24 -22.05 -18.27
CA VAL A 104 -17.65 -23.45 -18.09
C VAL A 104 -19.16 -23.59 -18.27
N LEU A 105 -19.95 -22.73 -17.62
CA LEU A 105 -21.40 -22.72 -17.75
C LEU A 105 -21.84 -22.41 -19.18
N GLN A 106 -21.30 -21.35 -19.82
CA GLN A 106 -21.63 -21.03 -21.22
C GLN A 106 -21.37 -22.21 -22.16
N GLN A 107 -20.28 -22.93 -21.95
CA GLN A 107 -19.95 -24.11 -22.73
C GLN A 107 -20.92 -25.28 -22.46
N ALA A 108 -21.27 -25.53 -21.21
CA ALA A 108 -22.23 -26.56 -20.82
C ALA A 108 -23.62 -26.28 -21.43
N PHE A 109 -24.12 -25.04 -21.31
CA PHE A 109 -25.37 -24.60 -21.92
C PHE A 109 -25.37 -24.77 -23.44
N ARG A 110 -24.30 -24.31 -24.10
CA ARG A 110 -24.13 -24.47 -25.56
C ARG A 110 -24.13 -25.94 -25.99
N ARG A 111 -23.45 -26.83 -25.25
CA ARG A 111 -23.41 -28.27 -25.56
C ARG A 111 -24.74 -28.98 -25.31
N ALA A 112 -25.50 -28.52 -24.32
CA ALA A 112 -26.82 -29.06 -23.98
C ALA A 112 -27.94 -28.53 -24.89
N GLY A 113 -27.65 -27.56 -25.76
CA GLY A 113 -28.68 -26.89 -26.57
C GLY A 113 -29.62 -26.00 -25.76
N VAL A 114 -29.21 -25.57 -24.56
CA VAL A 114 -30.01 -24.73 -23.66
C VAL A 114 -29.57 -23.27 -23.81
N PRO A 115 -30.49 -22.31 -24.00
CA PRO A 115 -30.13 -20.89 -24.08
C PRO A 115 -29.47 -20.39 -22.79
N TRP A 116 -28.32 -19.72 -22.92
CA TRP A 116 -27.63 -19.07 -21.81
C TRP A 116 -28.37 -17.78 -21.41
N PRO A 117 -28.80 -17.61 -20.15
CA PRO A 117 -29.58 -16.44 -19.71
C PRO A 117 -28.81 -15.11 -19.66
N ASP A 118 -27.49 -15.14 -19.85
CA ASP A 118 -26.56 -13.99 -19.81
C ASP A 118 -26.80 -12.97 -18.68
N PRO A 119 -26.77 -13.41 -17.41
CA PRO A 119 -26.94 -12.51 -16.27
C PRO A 119 -25.74 -11.55 -16.14
N PRO A 120 -25.93 -10.38 -15.50
CA PRO A 120 -24.81 -9.56 -15.03
C PRO A 120 -23.92 -10.37 -14.09
N VAL A 121 -22.61 -10.15 -14.18
CA VAL A 121 -21.61 -10.92 -13.41
C VAL A 121 -20.77 -10.03 -12.51
N LEU A 122 -20.59 -10.45 -11.24
CA LEU A 122 -19.62 -9.89 -10.31
C LEU A 122 -18.59 -10.96 -9.90
N CYS A 123 -17.37 -10.53 -9.61
CA CYS A 123 -16.27 -11.44 -9.28
C CYS A 123 -15.71 -11.11 -7.89
N THR A 124 -15.75 -12.07 -6.96
CA THR A 124 -15.28 -11.84 -5.58
C THR A 124 -13.77 -11.59 -5.51
N VAL A 125 -12.99 -12.11 -6.47
CA VAL A 125 -11.56 -11.75 -6.60
C VAL A 125 -11.39 -10.29 -7.02
N ALA A 126 -12.21 -9.80 -7.96
CA ALA A 126 -12.19 -8.39 -8.36
C ALA A 126 -12.65 -7.48 -7.21
N MET A 127 -13.68 -7.89 -6.48
CA MET A 127 -14.13 -7.24 -5.24
C MET A 127 -13.01 -7.20 -4.22
N ALA A 128 -12.33 -8.32 -3.97
CA ALA A 128 -11.19 -8.36 -3.05
C ALA A 128 -10.05 -7.43 -3.51
N ARG A 129 -9.71 -7.38 -4.80
CA ARG A 129 -8.68 -6.44 -5.31
C ARG A 129 -9.02 -4.98 -5.01
N ARG A 130 -10.29 -4.59 -5.13
CA ARG A 130 -10.72 -3.17 -4.99
C ARG A 130 -11.10 -2.79 -3.57
N LEU A 131 -11.82 -3.67 -2.88
CA LEU A 131 -12.48 -3.42 -1.59
C LEU A 131 -11.78 -4.10 -0.42
N HIS A 132 -10.81 -4.99 -0.72
CA HIS A 132 -9.93 -5.63 0.25
C HIS A 132 -8.48 -5.72 -0.29
N PRO A 133 -7.87 -4.60 -0.74
CA PRO A 133 -6.60 -4.62 -1.48
C PRO A 133 -5.44 -5.26 -0.70
N LEU A 134 -5.58 -5.40 0.61
CA LEU A 134 -4.59 -5.93 1.57
C LEU A 134 -4.54 -7.45 1.63
N ALA A 135 -5.54 -8.14 1.05
CA ALA A 135 -5.48 -9.58 0.88
C ALA A 135 -4.39 -9.91 -0.16
N ARG A 136 -3.22 -10.34 0.33
CA ARG A 136 -2.08 -10.75 -0.49
C ARG A 136 -2.39 -11.98 -1.34
N GLN A 137 -3.18 -12.89 -0.78
CA GLN A 137 -3.66 -14.10 -1.43
C GLN A 137 -5.16 -13.96 -1.65
N ARG A 138 -5.60 -14.24 -2.87
CA ARG A 138 -7.01 -14.13 -3.28
C ARG A 138 -7.54 -15.47 -3.80
N ARG A 139 -6.92 -16.57 -3.37
CA ARG A 139 -7.50 -17.92 -3.51
C ARG A 139 -8.63 -18.03 -2.51
N LEU A 140 -9.68 -18.77 -2.85
CA LEU A 140 -10.95 -18.81 -2.12
C LEU A 140 -10.76 -18.98 -0.61
N ALA A 141 -10.13 -20.08 -0.20
CA ALA A 141 -9.88 -20.38 1.21
C ALA A 141 -9.05 -19.31 1.93
N LEU A 142 -7.97 -18.82 1.30
CA LEU A 142 -7.09 -17.81 1.92
C LEU A 142 -7.79 -16.44 2.03
N LEU A 143 -8.67 -16.11 1.08
CA LEU A 143 -9.46 -14.89 1.12
C LEU A 143 -10.53 -14.98 2.21
N ALA A 144 -11.23 -16.10 2.33
CA ALA A 144 -12.19 -16.36 3.40
C ALA A 144 -11.53 -16.25 4.78
N VAL A 145 -10.40 -16.92 5.00
CA VAL A 145 -9.63 -16.82 6.26
C VAL A 145 -9.23 -15.38 6.56
N SER A 146 -8.81 -14.60 5.54
CA SER A 146 -8.45 -13.19 5.74
C SER A 146 -9.63 -12.29 6.16
N LEU A 147 -10.86 -12.73 5.89
CA LEU A 147 -12.10 -12.08 6.26
C LEU A 147 -12.70 -12.63 7.58
N GLY A 148 -12.01 -13.58 8.24
CA GLY A 148 -12.51 -14.24 9.45
C GLY A 148 -13.64 -15.24 9.19
N ILE A 149 -13.73 -15.77 7.98
CA ILE A 149 -14.71 -16.78 7.57
C ILE A 149 -14.07 -18.16 7.75
N GLU A 150 -14.71 -19.02 8.54
CA GLU A 150 -14.31 -20.43 8.67
C GLU A 150 -14.54 -21.18 7.37
N VAL A 151 -13.54 -21.96 6.94
CA VAL A 151 -13.55 -22.72 5.68
C VAL A 151 -13.35 -24.18 6.00
N GLU A 152 -14.28 -25.01 5.53
CA GLU A 152 -14.10 -26.45 5.47
C GLU A 152 -13.58 -26.80 4.06
N VAL A 153 -12.43 -27.47 3.97
CA VAL A 153 -11.78 -27.75 2.67
C VAL A 153 -12.28 -29.08 2.14
N THR A 154 -13.22 -29.05 1.19
CA THR A 154 -13.83 -30.27 0.62
C THR A 154 -13.74 -30.37 -0.91
N HIS A 155 -13.37 -29.30 -1.64
CA HIS A 155 -13.34 -29.26 -3.11
C HIS A 155 -14.62 -29.77 -3.77
N ARG A 156 -15.75 -29.33 -3.21
CA ARG A 156 -17.11 -29.60 -3.70
C ARG A 156 -17.76 -28.28 -4.08
N ALA A 157 -18.44 -28.25 -5.21
CA ALA A 157 -18.94 -27.02 -5.81
C ALA A 157 -19.89 -26.26 -4.86
N LEU A 158 -20.77 -26.95 -4.12
CA LEU A 158 -21.67 -26.27 -3.19
C LEU A 158 -20.92 -25.62 -2.01
N ALA A 159 -19.98 -26.33 -1.40
CA ALA A 159 -19.21 -25.82 -0.26
C ALA A 159 -18.33 -24.61 -0.66
N ASP A 160 -17.75 -24.66 -1.86
CA ASP A 160 -16.96 -23.55 -2.40
C ASP A 160 -17.87 -22.36 -2.80
N ALA A 161 -19.07 -22.61 -3.33
CA ALA A 161 -20.09 -21.58 -3.58
C ALA A 161 -20.55 -20.90 -2.27
N GLU A 162 -20.76 -21.65 -1.19
CA GLU A 162 -21.09 -21.10 0.14
C GLU A 162 -19.96 -20.23 0.70
N THR A 163 -18.72 -20.71 0.60
CA THR A 163 -17.54 -19.93 1.00
C THR A 163 -17.46 -18.64 0.19
N CYS A 164 -17.68 -18.72 -1.13
CA CYS A 164 -17.72 -17.57 -2.02
C CYS A 164 -18.85 -16.60 -1.65
N ALA A 165 -20.02 -17.11 -1.26
CA ALA A 165 -21.18 -16.32 -0.85
C ALA A 165 -20.91 -15.57 0.45
N ARG A 166 -20.26 -16.21 1.43
CA ARG A 166 -19.85 -15.55 2.68
C ARG A 166 -18.81 -14.46 2.43
N ILE A 167 -17.85 -14.69 1.53
CA ILE A 167 -16.89 -13.66 1.08
C ILE A 167 -17.62 -12.49 0.42
N PHE A 168 -18.55 -12.79 -0.50
CA PHE A 168 -19.35 -11.77 -1.16
C PHE A 168 -20.10 -10.91 -0.13
N CYS A 169 -20.81 -11.54 0.81
CA CYS A 169 -21.55 -10.86 1.87
C CYS A 169 -20.64 -9.99 2.76
N ALA A 170 -19.45 -10.48 3.13
CA ALA A 170 -18.47 -9.72 3.91
C ALA A 170 -17.94 -8.46 3.17
N LEU A 171 -17.87 -8.52 1.83
CA LEU A 171 -17.43 -7.40 0.99
C LEU A 171 -18.60 -6.53 0.50
N PHE A 172 -19.83 -7.01 0.57
CA PHE A 172 -21.02 -6.38 0.02
C PHE A 172 -21.30 -4.99 0.61
N PRO A 173 -21.20 -4.74 1.94
CA PRO A 173 -21.33 -3.39 2.49
C PRO A 173 -20.34 -2.39 1.89
N ARG A 174 -19.10 -2.83 1.62
CA ARG A 174 -18.07 -2.00 0.99
C ARG A 174 -18.39 -1.74 -0.48
N LEU A 175 -18.98 -2.72 -1.17
CA LEU A 175 -19.42 -2.55 -2.56
C LEU A 175 -20.55 -1.53 -2.65
N CYS A 176 -21.58 -1.65 -1.81
CA CYS A 176 -22.70 -0.72 -1.72
C CYS A 176 -22.27 0.71 -1.33
N ALA A 177 -21.16 0.87 -0.62
CA ALA A 177 -20.60 2.18 -0.31
C ALA A 177 -19.91 2.87 -1.51
N ASN A 178 -19.59 2.12 -2.57
CA ASN A 178 -18.84 2.60 -3.72
C ASN A 178 -19.60 2.44 -5.05
N ALA A 179 -20.80 1.85 -5.05
CA ALA A 179 -21.64 1.62 -6.21
C ALA A 179 -23.13 1.67 -5.82
N ILE A 180 -23.95 2.34 -6.63
CA ILE A 180 -25.39 2.48 -6.38
C ILE A 180 -26.17 1.44 -7.18
N THR A 181 -25.80 1.23 -8.44
CA THR A 181 -26.42 0.27 -9.37
C THR A 181 -25.53 -0.95 -9.61
N VAL A 182 -26.13 -2.02 -10.18
CA VAL A 182 -25.36 -3.18 -10.65
C VAL A 182 -24.33 -2.78 -11.72
N ALA A 183 -24.66 -1.85 -12.62
CA ALA A 183 -23.71 -1.32 -13.60
C ALA A 183 -22.52 -0.60 -12.96
N ASP A 184 -22.75 0.21 -11.93
CA ASP A 184 -21.68 0.89 -11.19
C ASP A 184 -20.73 -0.13 -10.55
N ALA A 185 -21.30 -1.20 -9.97
CA ALA A 185 -20.54 -2.29 -9.39
C ALA A 185 -19.69 -2.99 -10.47
N GLN A 186 -20.26 -3.30 -11.64
CA GLN A 186 -19.51 -3.89 -12.75
C GLN A 186 -18.39 -2.95 -13.27
N ALA A 187 -18.65 -1.64 -13.35
CA ALA A 187 -17.66 -0.65 -13.77
C ALA A 187 -16.51 -0.51 -12.75
N LEU A 188 -16.83 -0.49 -11.45
CA LEU A 188 -15.86 -0.43 -10.36
C LEU A 188 -14.95 -1.67 -10.34
N LEU A 189 -15.53 -2.84 -10.55
CA LEU A 189 -14.84 -4.13 -10.51
C LEU A 189 -14.18 -4.52 -11.83
N GLY A 190 -14.54 -3.83 -12.91
CA GLY A 190 -13.94 -4.01 -14.22
C GLY A 190 -12.43 -3.78 -14.22
N PRO A 191 -11.72 -4.32 -15.22
CA PRO A 191 -10.31 -3.99 -15.43
C PRO A 191 -10.15 -2.47 -15.51
N VAL A 192 -9.16 -1.92 -14.81
CA VAL A 192 -8.79 -0.50 -14.97
C VAL A 192 -8.44 -0.31 -16.44
N ARG A 193 -9.37 0.23 -17.23
CA ARG A 193 -9.00 0.80 -18.52
C ARG A 193 -8.03 1.93 -18.17
N PRO A 194 -6.78 1.92 -18.68
CA PRO A 194 -5.94 3.09 -18.54
C PRO A 194 -6.76 4.29 -19.03
N PRO A 195 -6.70 5.45 -18.35
CA PRO A 195 -7.45 6.60 -18.80
C PRO A 195 -7.12 6.77 -20.29
N ARG A 196 -8.16 6.77 -21.15
CA ARG A 196 -8.00 7.22 -22.53
C ARG A 196 -7.26 8.55 -22.40
N ARG A 197 -6.06 8.61 -22.99
CA ARG A 197 -5.24 9.81 -23.03
C ARG A 197 -6.16 10.93 -23.49
N ARG A 198 -6.64 11.76 -22.55
CA ARG A 198 -7.03 13.10 -22.90
C ARG A 198 -5.71 13.71 -23.29
N ASN A 199 -5.51 13.89 -24.59
CA ASN A 199 -4.50 14.78 -25.09
C ASN A 199 -4.65 16.04 -24.24
N ALA A 200 -3.65 16.32 -23.41
CA ALA A 200 -3.60 17.57 -22.69
C ALA A 200 -3.74 18.64 -23.77
N GLY A 201 -4.73 19.52 -23.57
CA GLY A 201 -5.02 20.59 -24.49
C GLY A 201 -3.75 21.35 -24.83
N ALA A 202 -3.67 21.76 -26.09
CA ALA A 202 -2.83 22.78 -26.66
C ALA A 202 -1.88 23.46 -25.66
N THR A 203 -0.62 23.00 -25.66
CA THR A 203 0.51 23.91 -25.55
C THR A 203 1.37 23.72 -26.79
N ASP A 204 2.13 24.74 -27.11
CA ASP A 204 2.36 25.29 -28.46
C ASP A 204 3.35 24.47 -29.31
N GLY A 205 3.65 23.25 -28.89
CA GLY A 205 4.47 22.31 -29.64
C GLY A 205 3.61 21.44 -30.54
N GLY A 206 3.42 21.87 -31.79
CA GLY A 206 2.75 21.10 -32.84
C GLY A 206 3.22 19.65 -32.95
N ALA A 207 2.39 18.81 -33.57
CA ALA A 207 2.70 17.40 -33.79
C ALA A 207 4.06 17.23 -34.52
N LEU A 208 4.91 16.36 -33.98
CA LEU A 208 6.22 16.06 -34.56
C LEU A 208 6.08 15.38 -35.94
N PRO A 209 6.91 15.74 -36.95
CA PRO A 209 6.97 15.02 -38.21
C PRO A 209 7.50 13.60 -37.99
N ALA A 210 6.95 12.64 -38.74
CA ALA A 210 7.48 11.29 -38.78
C ALA A 210 8.91 11.31 -39.40
N GLY A 211 9.92 10.85 -38.66
CA GLY A 211 11.29 10.66 -39.18
C GLY A 211 12.41 11.51 -38.58
N ALA A 212 12.17 12.31 -37.54
CA ALA A 212 13.25 13.05 -36.87
C ALA A 212 14.30 12.10 -36.27
N ARG A 213 15.53 12.13 -36.82
CA ARG A 213 16.67 11.35 -36.30
C ARG A 213 17.07 11.91 -34.93
N ARG A 214 17.18 11.05 -33.92
CA ARG A 214 17.75 11.42 -32.62
C ARG A 214 19.21 11.80 -32.80
N ARG A 215 19.53 13.07 -32.60
CA ARG A 215 20.91 13.53 -32.46
C ARG A 215 21.26 13.52 -30.97
N LEU A 216 22.52 13.22 -30.68
CA LEU A 216 23.03 13.37 -29.32
C LEU A 216 23.11 14.88 -29.02
N PRO A 217 22.57 15.35 -27.88
CA PRO A 217 22.69 16.75 -27.49
C PRO A 217 24.15 17.12 -27.19
N ASP A 218 24.44 18.41 -27.09
CA ASP A 218 25.73 18.89 -26.64
C ASP A 218 26.03 18.41 -25.20
N LEU A 219 27.16 17.73 -25.05
CA LEU A 219 27.67 17.19 -23.79
C LEU A 219 29.01 17.84 -23.39
N GLY A 220 29.36 19.00 -23.94
CA GLY A 220 30.63 19.68 -23.68
C GLY A 220 30.88 19.96 -22.19
N GLY A 221 29.83 20.26 -21.42
CA GLY A 221 29.89 20.48 -19.97
C GLY A 221 29.62 19.25 -19.10
N VAL A 222 29.40 18.06 -19.69
CA VAL A 222 28.93 16.87 -18.95
C VAL A 222 30.08 15.90 -18.68
N THR A 223 30.42 15.73 -17.40
CA THR A 223 31.40 14.75 -16.90
C THR A 223 30.76 13.41 -16.52
N ASP A 224 31.57 12.37 -16.29
CA ASP A 224 31.11 11.08 -15.74
C ASP A 224 30.99 11.10 -14.21
N ASP A 225 31.20 12.24 -13.56
CA ASP A 225 31.01 12.36 -12.11
C ASP A 225 29.53 12.07 -11.74
N PRO A 226 29.27 11.60 -10.51
CA PRO A 226 27.92 11.49 -9.97
C PRO A 226 27.21 12.83 -9.92
N GLY A 227 25.91 12.84 -10.26
CA GLY A 227 25.16 14.09 -10.29
C GLY A 227 23.77 14.01 -10.87
N VAL A 228 23.20 15.20 -11.03
CA VAL A 228 21.91 15.46 -11.66
C VAL A 228 22.15 16.18 -12.98
N TYR A 229 21.49 15.74 -14.04
CA TYR A 229 21.54 16.39 -15.35
C TYR A 229 20.20 16.99 -15.74
N VAL A 230 20.24 18.15 -16.37
CA VAL A 230 19.09 18.90 -16.86
C VAL A 230 19.18 19.00 -18.38
N VAL A 231 18.17 18.51 -19.06
CA VAL A 231 18.10 18.49 -20.53
C VAL A 231 17.21 19.63 -21.02
N ARG A 232 17.71 20.42 -21.97
CA ARG A 232 16.98 21.56 -22.56
C ARG A 232 16.87 21.45 -24.08
N ASN A 233 15.89 22.14 -24.66
CA ASN A 233 15.82 22.35 -26.11
C ASN A 233 16.61 23.61 -26.54
N ASP A 234 16.58 23.88 -27.84
CA ASP A 234 17.12 25.06 -28.51
C ASP A 234 16.58 26.38 -27.94
N ALA A 235 15.30 26.41 -27.57
CA ALA A 235 14.65 27.54 -26.92
C ALA A 235 14.99 27.69 -25.42
N GLY A 236 15.87 26.84 -24.86
CA GLY A 236 16.27 26.86 -23.45
C GLY A 236 15.26 26.26 -22.46
N GLN A 237 14.12 25.75 -22.94
CA GLN A 237 13.09 25.10 -22.14
C GLN A 237 13.61 23.79 -21.54
N VAL A 238 13.40 23.59 -20.23
CA VAL A 238 13.74 22.33 -19.55
C VAL A 238 12.77 21.24 -19.95
N LEU A 239 13.30 20.15 -20.50
CA LEU A 239 12.52 19.01 -21.01
C LEU A 239 12.52 17.82 -20.05
N TYR A 240 13.64 17.57 -19.39
CA TYR A 240 13.85 16.41 -18.53
C TYR A 240 14.93 16.68 -17.49
N VAL A 241 14.77 16.13 -16.29
CA VAL A 241 15.78 16.11 -15.23
C VAL A 241 16.00 14.67 -14.82
N GLY A 242 17.25 14.24 -14.65
CA GLY A 242 17.56 12.89 -14.19
C GLY A 242 18.84 12.82 -13.37
N LYS A 243 19.06 11.72 -12.66
CA LYS A 243 20.26 11.47 -11.84
C LYS A 243 21.08 10.26 -12.31
N SER A 244 22.36 10.23 -11.98
CA SER A 244 23.22 9.05 -12.17
C SER A 244 24.50 9.11 -11.34
N VAL A 245 25.06 7.94 -11.03
CA VAL A 245 26.45 7.79 -10.57
C VAL A 245 27.48 8.00 -11.68
N ARG A 246 27.07 7.89 -12.96
CA ARG A 246 27.90 8.20 -14.14
C ARG A 246 27.08 8.98 -15.16
N VAL A 247 27.02 10.30 -15.01
CA VAL A 247 26.07 11.16 -15.72
C VAL A 247 26.26 11.12 -17.24
N ARG A 248 27.48 11.36 -17.75
CA ARG A 248 27.74 11.34 -19.20
C ARG A 248 27.35 10.00 -19.84
N THR A 249 27.70 8.89 -19.22
CA THR A 249 27.31 7.54 -19.67
C THR A 249 25.79 7.37 -19.69
N ARG A 250 25.09 7.78 -18.62
CA ARG A 250 23.63 7.67 -18.51
C ARG A 250 22.90 8.53 -19.55
N VAL A 251 23.38 9.75 -19.79
CA VAL A 251 22.82 10.64 -20.81
C VAL A 251 22.93 9.99 -22.18
N ARG A 252 24.11 9.49 -22.57
CA ARG A 252 24.31 8.78 -23.86
C ARG A 252 23.37 7.59 -24.03
N ALA A 253 23.11 6.84 -22.96
CA ALA A 253 22.20 5.69 -23.01
C ALA A 253 20.77 6.05 -23.45
N HIS A 254 20.24 7.23 -23.06
CA HIS A 254 18.91 7.67 -23.50
C HIS A 254 18.81 7.90 -25.02
N PHE A 255 19.94 8.22 -25.67
CA PHE A 255 20.03 8.49 -27.10
C PHE A 255 20.57 7.30 -27.91
N ALA A 256 20.84 6.17 -27.27
CA ALA A 256 21.21 4.94 -27.96
C ALA A 256 20.07 4.45 -28.87
N ALA A 257 20.42 3.82 -29.99
CA ALA A 257 19.45 3.32 -30.98
C ALA A 257 18.45 2.30 -30.38
N SER A 258 18.84 1.60 -29.32
CA SER A 258 18.02 0.63 -28.59
C SER A 258 17.03 1.25 -27.59
N SER A 259 17.13 2.54 -27.30
CA SER A 259 16.33 3.20 -26.26
C SER A 259 14.94 3.64 -26.77
N PRO A 260 13.86 3.54 -25.98
CA PRO A 260 12.53 3.97 -26.37
C PRO A 260 12.48 5.46 -26.77
N SER A 261 11.70 5.79 -27.80
CA SER A 261 11.58 7.19 -28.24
C SER A 261 10.63 7.94 -27.33
N THR A 262 11.13 8.97 -26.66
CA THR A 262 10.32 9.87 -25.83
C THR A 262 10.20 11.23 -26.49
N ALA A 263 9.15 11.98 -26.16
CA ALA A 263 8.98 13.34 -26.70
C ALA A 263 10.13 14.29 -26.31
N TRP A 264 10.76 14.07 -25.15
CA TRP A 264 11.86 14.91 -24.67
C TRP A 264 13.20 14.57 -25.35
N THR A 265 13.48 13.29 -25.65
CA THR A 265 14.72 12.89 -26.35
C THR A 265 14.78 13.38 -27.79
N ALA A 266 13.62 13.58 -28.43
CA ALA A 266 13.55 14.10 -29.80
C ALA A 266 13.88 15.61 -29.90
N ARG A 267 13.84 16.35 -28.79
CA ARG A 267 13.99 17.82 -28.75
C ARG A 267 15.17 18.27 -27.87
N ALA A 268 16.00 17.33 -27.45
CA ALA A 268 17.13 17.61 -26.57
C ALA A 268 18.29 18.21 -27.36
N GLU A 269 18.75 19.38 -26.93
CA GLU A 269 19.83 20.13 -27.58
C GLU A 269 21.04 20.31 -26.66
N THR A 270 20.81 20.66 -25.39
CA THR A 270 21.88 20.87 -24.41
C THR A 270 21.63 20.10 -23.12
N VAL A 271 22.72 19.73 -22.45
CA VAL A 271 22.68 19.04 -21.16
C VAL A 271 23.58 19.77 -20.16
N GLU A 272 22.97 20.21 -19.08
CA GLU A 272 23.64 20.79 -17.91
C GLU A 272 23.90 19.69 -16.88
N HIS A 273 25.06 19.73 -16.22
CA HIS A 273 25.45 18.75 -15.19
C HIS A 273 25.70 19.43 -13.85
N HIS A 274 24.92 19.08 -12.84
CA HIS A 274 25.14 19.44 -11.44
C HIS A 274 25.76 18.27 -10.69
N ARG A 275 27.05 18.39 -10.36
CA ARG A 275 27.79 17.37 -9.59
C ARG A 275 27.26 17.28 -8.17
N THR A 276 27.23 16.08 -7.62
CA THR A 276 26.81 15.82 -6.23
C THR A 276 27.80 14.92 -5.51
N ILE A 277 27.97 15.13 -4.21
CA ILE A 277 28.93 14.39 -3.40
C ILE A 277 28.41 12.97 -3.14
N SER A 278 27.16 12.84 -2.70
CA SER A 278 26.56 11.54 -2.38
C SER A 278 25.35 11.19 -3.24
N GLU A 279 24.95 9.91 -3.23
CA GLU A 279 23.70 9.45 -3.83
C GLU A 279 22.48 10.16 -3.23
N LEU A 280 22.46 10.35 -1.90
CA LEU A 280 21.40 11.07 -1.22
C LEU A 280 21.32 12.52 -1.71
N GLY A 281 22.46 13.19 -1.88
CA GLY A 281 22.55 14.53 -2.46
C GLY A 281 21.93 14.60 -3.87
N ALA A 282 22.26 13.62 -4.73
CA ALA A 282 21.69 13.52 -6.09
C ALA A 282 20.17 13.31 -6.07
N LEU A 283 19.67 12.46 -5.17
CA LEU A 283 18.25 12.20 -5.00
C LEU A 283 17.46 13.44 -4.57
N LEU A 284 18.00 14.21 -3.61
CA LEU A 284 17.35 15.42 -3.11
C LEU A 284 17.41 16.56 -4.12
N LEU A 285 18.54 16.73 -4.82
CA LEU A 285 18.71 17.76 -5.85
C LEU A 285 17.83 17.49 -7.07
N GLU A 286 17.74 16.25 -7.55
CA GLU A 286 16.85 15.88 -8.66
C GLU A 286 15.39 16.21 -8.32
N GLN A 287 14.93 15.82 -7.13
CA GLN A 287 13.56 16.09 -6.69
C GLN A 287 13.28 17.61 -6.65
N ARG A 288 14.22 18.38 -6.07
CA ARG A 288 14.12 19.84 -6.02
C ARG A 288 14.00 20.46 -7.41
N LEU A 289 14.88 20.06 -8.34
CA LEU A 289 14.87 20.57 -9.71
C LEU A 289 13.62 20.15 -10.49
N VAL A 290 13.09 18.94 -10.26
CA VAL A 290 11.82 18.51 -10.87
C VAL A 290 10.64 19.32 -10.35
N ASP A 291 10.59 19.61 -9.04
CA ASP A 291 9.50 20.40 -8.44
C ASP A 291 9.55 21.87 -8.87
N GLU A 292 10.74 22.46 -8.94
CA GLU A 292 10.99 23.85 -9.37
C GLU A 292 10.74 24.02 -10.88
N LEU A 293 11.29 23.14 -11.72
CA LEU A 293 11.30 23.31 -13.19
C LEU A 293 10.11 22.63 -13.88
N ARG A 294 9.46 21.67 -13.23
CA ARG A 294 8.31 20.89 -13.72
C ARG A 294 8.46 20.39 -15.17
N PRO A 295 9.57 19.71 -15.50
CA PRO A 295 9.83 19.23 -16.85
C PRO A 295 8.72 18.30 -17.37
N PRO A 296 8.28 18.47 -18.64
CA PRO A 296 7.25 17.63 -19.23
C PRO A 296 7.66 16.14 -19.30
N GLY A 297 8.96 15.85 -19.43
CA GLY A 297 9.49 14.48 -19.46
C GLY A 297 9.41 13.73 -18.12
N ASN A 298 9.33 14.43 -16.99
CA ASN A 298 9.22 13.81 -15.66
C ASN A 298 7.76 13.63 -15.19
N ALA A 299 6.78 14.19 -15.93
CA ALA A 299 5.35 14.05 -15.61
C ALA A 299 4.85 12.59 -15.65
N LEU A 300 5.57 11.70 -16.36
CA LEU A 300 5.27 10.27 -16.49
C LEU A 300 5.68 9.43 -15.26
N LEU A 301 6.38 10.01 -14.27
CA LEU A 301 6.89 9.32 -13.08
C LEU A 301 6.07 9.60 -11.81
N LYS A 302 4.81 10.04 -11.92
CA LYS A 302 3.90 10.04 -10.77
C LYS A 302 3.36 8.63 -10.51
N GLU A 303 4.23 7.75 -10.00
CA GLU A 303 3.71 6.68 -9.14
C GLU A 303 2.97 7.38 -7.99
N VAL A 304 1.70 7.05 -7.82
CA VAL A 304 0.90 7.58 -6.71
C VAL A 304 1.39 6.88 -5.44
N ASP A 305 2.41 7.48 -4.84
CA ASP A 305 3.16 6.92 -3.72
C ASP A 305 2.28 6.50 -2.52
N GLU A 306 2.54 5.31 -1.98
CA GLU A 306 1.79 4.64 -0.90
C GLU A 306 2.17 5.12 0.53
N TRP A 307 2.93 6.21 0.65
CA TRP A 307 3.46 6.72 1.92
C TRP A 307 2.44 7.53 2.72
N VAL A 308 2.48 7.37 4.04
CA VAL A 308 1.58 8.05 4.98
C VAL A 308 2.30 8.43 6.28
N TRP A 309 1.69 9.29 7.06
CA TRP A 309 2.09 9.67 8.41
C TRP A 309 1.05 9.15 9.39
N LEU A 310 1.54 8.55 10.48
CA LEU A 310 0.74 8.40 11.69
C LEU A 310 0.84 9.71 12.47
N ARG A 311 -0.27 10.38 12.74
CA ARG A 311 -0.27 11.71 13.36
C ARG A 311 -1.25 11.79 14.52
N CYS A 312 -0.90 12.56 15.54
CA CYS A 312 -1.71 12.80 16.73
C CYS A 312 -1.72 14.28 17.05
N ARG A 313 -2.86 14.94 16.85
CA ARG A 313 -3.01 16.36 17.20
C ARG A 313 -3.30 16.52 18.69
N LEU A 314 -2.49 17.30 19.38
CA LEU A 314 -2.58 17.54 20.82
C LEU A 314 -3.30 18.85 21.17
N ASP A 315 -3.72 19.61 20.16
CA ASP A 315 -4.49 20.86 20.27
C ASP A 315 -6.01 20.63 20.39
N ILE A 316 -6.45 19.38 20.51
CA ILE A 316 -7.86 18.99 20.65
C ILE A 316 -8.09 18.14 21.90
N PRO A 317 -9.28 18.24 22.55
CA PRO A 317 -9.64 17.36 23.65
C PRO A 317 -9.81 15.91 23.16
N PHE A 318 -9.30 14.98 23.95
CA PHE A 318 -9.23 13.55 23.65
C PHE A 318 -8.62 13.24 22.26
N PRO A 319 -7.32 13.51 22.04
CA PRO A 319 -6.62 13.28 20.77
C PRO A 319 -6.80 11.88 20.17
N VAL A 320 -6.70 11.80 18.84
CA VAL A 320 -6.81 10.56 18.06
C VAL A 320 -5.52 10.28 17.29
N LEU A 321 -5.16 9.00 17.18
CA LEU A 321 -4.11 8.52 16.27
C LEU A 321 -4.70 8.36 14.86
N GLU A 322 -4.19 9.12 13.90
CA GLU A 322 -4.71 9.15 12.53
C GLU A 322 -3.65 8.79 11.49
N VAL A 323 -4.10 8.25 10.36
CA VAL A 323 -3.22 7.97 9.21
C VAL A 323 -3.57 8.88 8.04
N ALA A 324 -2.64 9.75 7.67
CA ALA A 324 -2.83 10.74 6.60
C ALA A 324 -1.66 10.76 5.62
N ARG A 325 -1.86 11.33 4.43
CA ARG A 325 -0.77 11.48 3.44
C ARG A 325 0.23 12.57 3.82
N GLU A 326 -0.17 13.45 4.72
CA GLU A 326 0.58 14.62 5.18
C GLU A 326 0.62 14.63 6.73
N PRO A 327 1.69 15.16 7.33
CA PRO A 327 1.77 15.34 8.77
C PRO A 327 0.68 16.31 9.27
N ALA A 328 0.34 16.23 10.54
CA ALA A 328 -0.54 17.19 11.20
C ALA A 328 0.21 18.49 11.47
N SER A 329 -0.53 19.60 11.35
CA SER A 329 -0.05 20.91 11.70
C SER A 329 -0.24 21.28 13.16
N GLY A 330 0.54 22.26 13.65
CA GLY A 330 0.40 22.79 15.01
C GLY A 330 1.00 21.89 16.08
N LEU A 331 0.40 21.88 17.27
CA LEU A 331 0.83 21.01 18.37
C LEU A 331 0.39 19.57 18.07
N ALA A 332 1.28 18.78 17.46
CA ALA A 332 1.00 17.41 17.06
C ALA A 332 2.26 16.54 17.12
N VAL A 333 2.06 15.23 17.32
CA VAL A 333 3.09 14.21 17.13
C VAL A 333 2.92 13.57 15.77
N ASN A 334 3.99 13.51 14.97
CA ASN A 334 4.02 12.94 13.63
C ASN A 334 5.07 11.83 13.52
N VAL A 335 4.61 10.65 13.12
CA VAL A 335 5.37 9.41 13.00
C VAL A 335 5.34 8.98 11.53
N GLY A 336 6.46 9.14 10.83
CA GLY A 336 6.57 8.77 9.42
C GLY A 336 7.75 9.45 8.69
N PRO A 337 7.77 9.37 7.35
CA PRO A 337 6.80 8.69 6.50
C PRO A 337 6.87 7.16 6.62
N LEU A 338 5.70 6.52 6.74
CA LEU A 338 5.51 5.07 6.83
C LEU A 338 5.05 4.52 5.47
N ARG A 339 5.63 3.39 5.05
CA ARG A 339 5.26 2.74 3.79
C ARG A 339 4.00 1.90 3.97
N GLY A 340 3.08 2.02 3.02
CA GLY A 340 1.85 1.23 3.01
C GLY A 340 0.82 1.76 3.98
N ARG A 341 -0.09 2.62 3.47
CA ARG A 341 -1.23 3.21 4.21
C ARG A 341 -1.95 2.22 5.11
N ALA A 342 -2.15 1.01 4.63
CA ALA A 342 -2.85 -0.02 5.37
C ALA A 342 -2.09 -0.59 6.55
N ALA A 343 -0.79 -0.84 6.41
CA ALA A 343 0.01 -1.31 7.53
C ALA A 343 0.09 -0.23 8.62
N ALA A 344 0.21 1.04 8.23
CA ALA A 344 0.10 2.17 9.15
C ALA A 344 -1.29 2.28 9.80
N THR A 345 -2.38 2.03 9.04
CA THR A 345 -3.76 2.06 9.57
C THR A 345 -3.98 0.95 10.59
N GLU A 346 -3.54 -0.27 10.28
CA GLU A 346 -3.59 -1.38 11.22
C GLU A 346 -2.75 -1.09 12.47
N LEU A 347 -1.57 -0.50 12.32
CA LEU A 347 -0.71 -0.12 13.45
C LEU A 347 -1.42 0.92 14.33
N ALA A 348 -2.02 1.94 13.74
CA ALA A 348 -2.82 2.94 14.44
C ALA A 348 -3.98 2.31 15.21
N GLU A 349 -4.70 1.37 14.60
CA GLU A 349 -5.79 0.65 15.23
C GLU A 349 -5.31 -0.23 16.40
N GLN A 350 -4.22 -0.97 16.20
CA GLN A 350 -3.62 -1.80 17.24
C GLN A 350 -3.18 -0.93 18.43
N LEU A 351 -2.48 0.18 18.21
CA LEU A 351 -2.08 1.06 19.29
C LEU A 351 -3.29 1.71 19.97
N THR A 352 -4.26 2.18 19.20
CA THR A 352 -5.49 2.76 19.73
C THR A 352 -6.22 1.78 20.64
N SER A 353 -6.35 0.51 20.24
CA SER A 353 -6.99 -0.51 21.06
C SER A 353 -6.12 -0.99 22.22
N LEU A 354 -4.78 -0.89 22.11
CA LEU A 354 -3.85 -1.29 23.18
C LEU A 354 -3.90 -0.31 24.35
N PHE A 355 -4.03 0.98 24.04
CA PHE A 355 -4.04 2.06 25.02
C PHE A 355 -5.45 2.59 25.32
N GLY A 356 -6.50 2.00 24.76
CA GLY A 356 -7.89 2.41 25.01
C GLY A 356 -8.25 3.79 24.45
N LEU A 357 -7.55 4.26 23.42
CA LEU A 357 -7.79 5.56 22.79
C LEU A 357 -9.07 5.53 21.94
N ARG A 358 -9.62 6.71 21.63
CA ARG A 358 -10.84 6.80 20.83
C ARG A 358 -10.54 6.65 19.32
N ARG A 359 -11.52 6.12 18.59
CA ARG A 359 -11.50 5.97 17.11
C ARG A 359 -12.55 6.81 16.40
N CYS A 360 -13.49 7.40 17.15
CA CYS A 360 -14.56 8.20 16.57
C CYS A 360 -13.99 9.42 15.84
N ALA A 361 -14.80 9.99 14.94
CA ALA A 361 -14.42 11.12 14.10
C ALA A 361 -13.72 12.24 14.90
N ARG A 362 -12.97 13.10 14.18
CA ARG A 362 -12.20 14.22 14.77
C ARG A 362 -12.99 15.06 15.77
N ARG A 363 -14.27 15.29 15.50
CA ARG A 363 -15.19 15.90 16.46
C ARG A 363 -15.75 14.82 17.38
N LEU A 364 -15.52 14.96 18.68
CA LEU A 364 -16.14 14.10 19.68
C LEU A 364 -17.63 14.43 19.75
N VAL A 365 -18.47 13.43 19.49
CA VAL A 365 -19.92 13.53 19.65
C VAL A 365 -20.29 12.84 20.95
N GLN A 366 -20.96 13.56 21.84
CA GLN A 366 -21.50 13.02 23.09
C GLN A 366 -22.64 12.03 22.80
N ARG A 367 -22.77 11.01 23.62
CA ARG A 367 -23.70 9.88 23.46
C ARG A 367 -24.14 9.37 24.82
N ASP A 368 -25.35 8.83 24.87
CA ASP A 368 -25.90 8.21 26.09
C ASP A 368 -25.34 6.81 26.35
N HIS A 369 -24.75 6.18 25.32
CA HIS A 369 -24.24 4.82 25.39
C HIS A 369 -22.82 4.71 24.82
N PRO A 370 -21.99 3.79 25.38
CA PRO A 370 -20.63 3.59 24.91
C PRO A 370 -20.63 3.14 23.45
N SER A 371 -19.59 3.55 22.70
CA SER A 371 -19.39 3.03 21.35
C SER A 371 -19.20 1.51 21.36
N ALA A 372 -19.36 0.83 20.23
CA ALA A 372 -19.07 -0.60 20.10
C ALA A 372 -17.64 -0.94 20.59
N TYR A 373 -16.66 -0.07 20.34
CA TYR A 373 -15.30 -0.24 20.86
C TYR A 373 -15.20 -0.05 22.38
N GLY A 374 -16.04 0.82 22.95
CA GLY A 374 -16.19 0.98 24.39
C GLY A 374 -16.77 -0.26 25.07
N GLN A 375 -17.85 -0.81 24.49
CA GLN A 375 -18.47 -2.06 24.97
C GLN A 375 -17.49 -3.24 24.93
N MET A 376 -16.58 -3.27 23.95
CA MET A 376 -15.51 -4.28 23.85
C MET A 376 -14.29 -3.99 24.74
N GLY A 377 -14.30 -2.94 25.58
CA GLY A 377 -13.16 -2.54 26.41
C GLY A 377 -11.94 -2.02 25.63
N ARG A 378 -12.11 -1.65 24.36
CA ARG A 378 -11.03 -1.17 23.46
C ARG A 378 -10.96 0.35 23.38
N CYS A 379 -11.84 1.06 24.06
CA CYS A 379 -11.91 2.51 24.11
C CYS A 379 -12.41 2.97 25.49
N LEU A 380 -11.77 3.98 26.07
CA LEU A 380 -12.20 4.61 27.32
C LEU A 380 -13.51 5.41 27.20
N SER A 381 -14.09 5.48 26.00
CA SER A 381 -15.41 6.08 25.74
C SER A 381 -15.60 7.52 26.24
N PRO A 382 -14.72 8.49 25.88
CA PRO A 382 -14.91 9.90 26.24
C PRO A 382 -16.22 10.51 25.72
N CYS A 383 -16.91 9.83 24.81
CA CYS A 383 -18.21 10.25 24.30
C CYS A 383 -19.34 10.15 25.32
N LEU A 384 -19.14 9.51 26.47
CA LEU A 384 -20.13 9.49 27.55
C LEU A 384 -20.10 10.76 28.42
N GLY A 385 -19.04 11.58 28.30
CA GLY A 385 -18.93 12.85 29.02
C GLY A 385 -18.52 12.74 30.48
N ASP A 386 -18.35 11.52 30.99
CA ASP A 386 -18.01 11.18 32.38
C ASP A 386 -16.52 10.80 32.57
N LEU A 387 -15.74 10.73 31.48
CA LEU A 387 -14.33 10.33 31.52
C LEU A 387 -13.42 11.47 32.01
N ASP A 388 -12.60 11.19 33.03
CA ASP A 388 -11.48 12.07 33.45
C ASP A 388 -10.52 12.33 32.27
N PRO A 389 -10.38 13.58 31.81
CA PRO A 389 -9.46 13.92 30.73
C PRO A 389 -8.00 13.55 31.02
N ASN A 390 -7.58 13.55 32.29
CA ASN A 390 -6.21 13.21 32.66
C ASN A 390 -5.93 11.70 32.52
N LEU A 391 -6.92 10.85 32.79
CA LEU A 391 -6.80 9.41 32.52
C LEU A 391 -6.60 9.15 31.02
N TYR A 392 -7.38 9.80 30.16
CA TYR A 392 -7.19 9.69 28.72
C TYR A 392 -5.81 10.21 28.31
N ARG A 393 -5.37 11.33 28.88
CA ARG A 393 -4.06 11.92 28.59
C ARG A 393 -2.91 10.97 28.96
N ARG A 394 -2.95 10.34 30.14
CA ARG A 394 -1.94 9.35 30.55
C ARG A 394 -1.84 8.18 29.56
N ARG A 395 -2.99 7.63 29.14
CA ARG A 395 -3.01 6.56 28.13
C ARG A 395 -2.46 7.00 26.77
N LEU A 396 -2.76 8.24 26.37
CA LEU A 396 -2.20 8.81 25.15
C LEU A 396 -0.69 8.97 25.26
N ASP A 397 -0.19 9.48 26.37
CA ASP A 397 1.25 9.67 26.59
C ASP A 397 1.99 8.33 26.61
N GLU A 398 1.42 7.28 27.20
CA GLU A 398 1.94 5.90 27.10
C GLU A 398 2.04 5.42 25.64
N ALA A 399 0.99 5.67 24.84
CA ALA A 399 0.96 5.28 23.43
C ALA A 399 2.00 6.04 22.59
N LEU A 400 2.13 7.34 22.84
CA LEU A 400 3.10 8.19 22.13
C LEU A 400 4.53 7.86 22.55
N ALA A 401 4.78 7.52 23.82
CA ALA A 401 6.10 7.16 24.31
C ALA A 401 6.69 5.93 23.61
N VAL A 402 5.87 4.88 23.39
CA VAL A 402 6.36 3.69 22.65
C VAL A 402 6.54 3.96 21.16
N LEU A 403 5.78 4.89 20.58
CA LEU A 403 5.87 5.30 19.18
C LEU A 403 7.09 6.17 18.89
N THR A 404 7.50 7.02 19.84
CA THR A 404 8.61 7.97 19.70
C THR A 404 9.90 7.53 20.40
N ALA A 405 9.93 6.30 20.93
CA ALA A 405 11.11 5.69 21.50
C ALA A 405 12.26 5.59 20.48
N ARG A 406 13.50 5.48 20.96
CA ARG A 406 14.69 5.28 20.09
C ARG A 406 14.57 4.05 19.19
N ASN A 407 13.85 3.02 19.63
CA ASN A 407 13.50 1.87 18.83
C ASN A 407 12.02 1.53 19.06
N PRO A 408 11.10 2.14 18.30
CA PRO A 408 9.66 1.98 18.52
C PRO A 408 9.21 0.53 18.38
N ARG A 409 9.80 -0.21 17.43
CA ARG A 409 9.55 -1.65 17.27
C ARG A 409 9.82 -2.39 18.58
N ARG A 410 10.99 -2.18 19.17
CA ARG A 410 11.37 -2.83 20.44
C ARG A 410 10.50 -2.34 21.59
N ALA A 411 10.23 -1.04 21.68
CA ALA A 411 9.44 -0.45 22.77
C ALA A 411 7.98 -0.97 22.79
N ILE A 412 7.35 -1.03 21.61
CA ILE A 412 5.98 -1.54 21.47
C ILE A 412 5.90 -3.03 21.85
N LEU A 413 6.86 -3.85 21.38
CA LEU A 413 6.90 -5.27 21.73
C LEU A 413 7.19 -5.49 23.22
N ALA A 414 8.12 -4.73 23.80
CA ALA A 414 8.44 -4.80 25.22
C ALA A 414 7.25 -4.41 26.11
N HIS A 415 6.42 -3.45 25.68
CA HIS A 415 5.19 -3.10 26.39
C HIS A 415 4.19 -4.27 26.45
N LEU A 416 4.03 -5.01 25.35
CA LEU A 416 3.19 -6.22 25.32
C LEU A 416 3.80 -7.35 26.15
N ASP A 417 5.12 -7.52 26.10
CA ASP A 417 5.84 -8.51 26.92
C ASP A 417 5.63 -8.25 28.42
N GLY A 418 5.63 -6.99 28.85
CA GLY A 418 5.30 -6.61 30.23
C GLY A 418 3.86 -6.98 30.62
N GLN A 419 2.88 -6.70 29.76
CA GLN A 419 1.48 -7.09 30.03
C GLN A 419 1.30 -8.61 30.07
N LEU A 420 2.02 -9.33 29.22
CA LEU A 420 2.00 -10.79 29.18
C LEU A 420 2.57 -11.36 30.49
N ALA A 421 3.69 -10.83 30.97
CA ALA A 421 4.30 -11.27 32.23
C ALA A 421 3.34 -11.07 33.42
N VAL A 422 2.64 -9.93 33.49
CA VAL A 422 1.62 -9.67 34.53
C VAL A 422 0.46 -10.66 34.42
N ALA A 423 -0.09 -10.87 33.22
CA ALA A 423 -1.21 -11.80 33.03
C ALA A 423 -0.85 -13.25 33.41
N VAL A 424 0.40 -13.67 33.13
CA VAL A 424 0.92 -14.99 33.55
C VAL A 424 1.08 -15.06 35.07
N ALA A 425 1.65 -14.03 35.70
CA ALA A 425 1.82 -13.98 37.16
C ALA A 425 0.47 -14.01 37.91
N GLU A 426 -0.57 -13.43 37.32
CA GLU A 426 -1.95 -13.43 37.84
C GLU A 426 -2.78 -14.65 37.42
N ALA A 427 -2.17 -15.65 36.75
CA ALA A 427 -2.83 -16.85 36.24
C ALA A 427 -4.02 -16.59 35.27
N GLN A 428 -4.00 -15.46 34.55
CA GLN A 428 -5.00 -15.09 33.54
C GLN A 428 -4.64 -15.67 32.16
N PHE A 429 -4.75 -16.99 32.01
CA PHE A 429 -4.25 -17.70 30.82
C PHE A 429 -4.92 -17.29 29.50
N GLU A 430 -6.23 -16.99 29.50
CA GLU A 430 -6.94 -16.52 28.30
C GLU A 430 -6.38 -15.17 27.80
N ARG A 431 -6.14 -14.25 28.74
CA ARG A 431 -5.53 -12.94 28.46
C ARG A 431 -4.11 -13.11 27.94
N ALA A 432 -3.33 -14.02 28.53
CA ALA A 432 -1.98 -14.33 28.09
C ALA A 432 -1.94 -14.86 26.64
N ILE A 433 -2.82 -15.80 26.28
CA ILE A 433 -2.95 -16.32 24.90
C ILE A 433 -3.28 -15.19 23.92
N TRP A 434 -4.22 -14.32 24.29
CA TRP A 434 -4.58 -13.18 23.45
C TRP A 434 -3.42 -12.20 23.25
N LEU A 435 -2.68 -11.88 24.32
CA LEU A 435 -1.50 -11.01 24.26
C LEU A 435 -0.39 -11.61 23.39
N THR A 436 -0.15 -12.91 23.46
CA THR A 436 0.81 -13.63 22.60
C THR A 436 0.45 -13.50 21.13
N ARG A 437 -0.80 -13.83 20.75
CA ARG A 437 -1.28 -13.71 19.36
C ARG A 437 -1.17 -12.26 18.86
N ARG A 438 -1.53 -11.30 19.71
CA ARG A 438 -1.43 -9.88 19.38
C ARG A 438 0.02 -9.45 19.16
N ARG A 439 0.94 -9.90 20.01
CA ARG A 439 2.38 -9.62 19.89
C ARG A 439 2.96 -10.17 18.60
N GLU A 440 2.65 -11.41 18.24
CA GLU A 440 3.09 -12.03 16.98
C GLU A 440 2.60 -11.23 15.77
N ARG A 441 1.31 -10.87 15.76
CA ARG A 441 0.74 -10.04 14.70
C ARG A 441 1.43 -8.69 14.60
N LEU A 442 1.66 -8.04 15.74
CA LEU A 442 2.29 -6.73 15.80
C LEU A 442 3.77 -6.80 15.38
N ALA A 443 4.49 -7.87 15.71
CA ALA A 443 5.87 -8.08 15.27
C ALA A 443 5.96 -8.18 13.73
N VAL A 444 5.07 -8.93 13.09
CA VAL A 444 4.97 -9.02 11.62
C VAL A 444 4.60 -7.67 11.01
N LEU A 445 3.65 -6.95 11.62
CA LEU A 445 3.23 -5.62 11.16
C LEU A 445 4.37 -4.61 11.24
N LEU A 446 5.05 -4.54 12.38
CA LEU A 446 6.18 -3.65 12.62
C LEU A 446 7.35 -3.97 11.68
N GLY A 447 7.53 -5.22 11.25
CA GLY A 447 8.50 -5.57 10.21
C GLY A 447 8.15 -4.97 8.83
N ARG A 448 6.87 -4.77 8.52
CA ARG A 448 6.42 -4.18 7.24
C ARG A 448 6.46 -2.65 7.24
N VAL A 449 6.24 -2.02 8.39
CA VAL A 449 6.31 -0.56 8.59
C VAL A 449 7.74 -0.11 8.98
N GLY A 450 8.61 -1.08 9.30
CA GLY A 450 9.85 -0.94 10.08
C GLY A 450 10.84 0.16 9.69
N PRO A 451 11.15 0.40 8.41
CA PRO A 451 12.18 1.37 8.07
C PRO A 451 11.72 2.83 8.33
N GLY A 452 10.43 3.12 8.12
CA GLY A 452 9.85 4.43 8.41
C GLY A 452 9.61 4.64 9.91
N LEU A 453 9.25 3.57 10.64
CA LEU A 453 8.96 3.65 12.07
C LEU A 453 10.22 3.84 12.94
N ALA A 454 11.36 3.27 12.54
CA ALA A 454 12.63 3.44 13.25
C ALA A 454 13.13 4.90 13.28
N ARG A 455 12.73 5.70 12.29
CA ARG A 455 13.09 7.12 12.13
C ARG A 455 11.94 8.08 12.42
N ALA A 456 10.77 7.54 12.74
CA ALA A 456 9.55 8.29 12.94
C ALA A 456 9.51 9.12 14.24
N SER A 457 10.59 9.13 15.03
CA SER A 457 10.71 10.07 16.14
C SER A 457 11.23 11.38 15.60
N GLU A 458 10.52 12.46 15.89
CA GLU A 458 10.83 13.88 15.64
C GLU A 458 12.20 14.36 16.19
N ARG A 459 13.07 13.45 16.63
CA ARG A 459 14.38 13.75 17.18
C ARG A 459 15.28 14.27 16.06
N PRO A 460 15.89 15.45 16.24
CA PRO A 460 16.81 15.98 15.26
C PRO A 460 18.05 15.09 15.19
N GLU A 461 18.52 14.80 13.98
CA GLU A 461 19.67 13.94 13.71
C GLU A 461 20.58 14.59 12.67
N LEU A 462 21.89 14.35 12.83
CA LEU A 462 22.91 14.67 11.85
C LEU A 462 23.33 13.37 11.17
N LEU A 463 23.27 13.32 9.85
CA LEU A 463 23.75 12.19 9.06
C LEU A 463 25.06 12.56 8.37
N LEU A 464 25.97 11.59 8.31
CA LEU A 464 27.18 11.66 7.49
C LEU A 464 27.11 10.57 6.42
N VAL A 465 27.22 10.98 5.16
CA VAL A 465 27.11 10.11 3.99
C VAL A 465 28.37 10.27 3.14
N ASP A 466 28.95 9.15 2.75
CA ASP A 466 30.11 9.07 1.86
C ASP A 466 29.71 9.25 0.40
N GLY A 467 30.65 9.80 -0.38
CA GLY A 467 30.58 9.74 -1.82
C GLY A 467 30.91 8.35 -2.35
N PRO A 468 30.54 8.03 -3.60
CA PRO A 468 30.72 6.69 -4.17
C PRO A 468 32.17 6.19 -4.21
N ASP A 469 33.15 7.09 -4.17
CA ASP A 469 34.58 6.78 -4.14
C ASP A 469 35.19 6.86 -2.72
N GLY A 470 34.40 7.18 -1.68
CA GLY A 470 34.84 7.26 -0.28
C GLY A 470 35.68 8.50 0.09
N ASP A 471 36.10 9.30 -0.90
CA ASP A 471 37.02 10.43 -0.72
C ASP A 471 36.35 11.76 -0.32
N ALA A 472 35.02 11.80 -0.37
CA ALA A 472 34.24 13.00 -0.05
C ALA A 472 33.06 12.65 0.84
N TRP A 473 32.71 13.56 1.74
CA TRP A 473 31.63 13.37 2.71
C TRP A 473 30.62 14.50 2.62
N GLU A 474 29.35 14.13 2.71
CA GLU A 474 28.21 15.02 2.73
C GLU A 474 27.46 14.87 4.06
N VAL A 475 27.07 16.00 4.63
CA VAL A 475 26.36 16.09 5.91
C VAL A 475 24.92 16.49 5.65
N PHE A 476 23.98 15.84 6.34
CA PHE A 476 22.55 16.17 6.28
C PHE A 476 22.00 16.41 7.68
N TRP A 477 21.28 17.52 7.86
CA TRP A 477 20.57 17.83 9.10
C TRP A 477 19.10 17.45 8.95
N LEU A 478 18.67 16.41 9.65
CA LEU A 478 17.26 16.02 9.72
C LEU A 478 16.64 16.60 10.99
N VAL A 479 15.76 17.60 10.86
CA VAL A 479 15.13 18.26 12.01
C VAL A 479 13.63 18.33 11.80
N GLY A 480 12.84 17.84 12.77
CA GLY A 480 11.38 17.87 12.69
C GLY A 480 10.81 17.13 11.47
N GLY A 481 11.47 16.04 11.04
CA GLY A 481 11.11 15.29 9.83
C GLY A 481 11.46 15.97 8.51
N ARG A 482 12.17 17.10 8.53
CA ARG A 482 12.64 17.84 7.35
C ARG A 482 14.11 17.55 7.10
N VAL A 483 14.55 17.65 5.84
CA VAL A 483 15.96 17.94 5.55
C VAL A 483 16.15 19.45 5.74
N ALA A 484 16.63 19.86 6.90
CA ALA A 484 16.77 21.27 7.28
C ALA A 484 17.93 21.95 6.56
N ASP A 485 19.01 21.20 6.30
CA ASP A 485 20.19 21.64 5.60
C ASP A 485 20.98 20.42 5.10
N TRP A 486 21.81 20.59 4.07
CA TRP A 486 22.81 19.60 3.68
C TRP A 486 23.97 20.23 2.90
N GLY A 487 25.07 19.49 2.76
CA GLY A 487 26.19 19.86 1.89
C GLY A 487 27.49 19.18 2.30
N ALA A 488 28.59 19.56 1.64
CA ALA A 488 29.92 19.03 1.96
C ALA A 488 30.23 19.14 3.46
N LEU A 489 30.92 18.13 4.02
CA LEU A 489 31.38 18.13 5.40
C LEU A 489 32.25 19.37 5.65
N PRO A 490 31.79 20.33 6.48
CA PRO A 490 32.49 21.59 6.66
C PRO A 490 33.50 21.50 7.81
N SER A 491 34.18 22.62 8.08
CA SER A 491 35.01 22.76 9.28
C SER A 491 34.20 22.51 10.56
N LEU A 492 34.85 22.10 11.66
CA LEU A 492 34.14 21.80 12.92
C LEU A 492 33.37 23.02 13.48
N ASP A 493 33.93 24.22 13.31
CA ASP A 493 33.28 25.48 13.72
C ASP A 493 32.02 25.76 12.91
N GLU A 494 32.09 25.58 11.60
CA GLU A 494 30.94 25.73 10.71
C GLU A 494 29.89 24.61 10.94
N LEU A 495 30.33 23.37 11.17
CA LEU A 495 29.45 22.25 11.51
C LEU A 495 28.63 22.56 12.77
N GLN A 496 29.29 23.11 13.80
CA GLN A 496 28.63 23.53 15.04
C GLN A 496 27.63 24.67 14.77
N ALA A 497 28.02 25.69 14.01
CA ALA A 497 27.16 26.82 13.68
C ALA A 497 25.91 26.40 12.88
N ARG A 498 26.09 25.59 11.83
CA ARG A 498 25.00 25.03 11.01
C ARG A 498 24.10 24.10 11.81
N THR A 499 24.66 23.29 12.72
CA THR A 499 23.85 22.46 13.64
C THR A 499 22.96 23.31 14.53
N ALA A 500 23.50 24.38 15.13
CA ALA A 500 22.70 25.29 15.94
C ALA A 500 21.64 26.02 15.11
N ALA A 501 21.94 26.39 13.86
CA ALA A 501 20.98 27.01 12.94
C ALA A 501 19.86 26.05 12.54
N ALA A 502 20.18 24.81 12.19
CA ALA A 502 19.20 23.78 11.83
C ALA A 502 18.22 23.50 12.98
N LEU A 503 18.72 23.44 14.22
CA LEU A 503 17.88 23.26 15.42
C LEU A 503 16.99 24.48 15.74
N ARG A 504 17.37 25.69 15.31
CA ARG A 504 16.54 26.91 15.39
C ARG A 504 15.54 27.05 14.23
N GLY A 505 15.59 26.14 13.26
CA GLY A 505 14.76 26.17 12.07
C GLY A 505 13.25 26.13 12.36
N PRO A 506 12.43 26.29 11.31
CA PRO A 506 10.97 26.37 11.45
C PRO A 506 10.42 25.12 12.14
N LYS A 507 9.67 25.35 13.22
CA LYS A 507 8.92 24.31 13.96
C LYS A 507 7.54 24.03 13.36
N GLU A 508 7.28 24.66 12.23
CA GLU A 508 6.04 24.52 11.49
C GLU A 508 5.92 23.13 10.84
N PRO A 509 4.72 22.74 10.41
CA PRO A 509 4.47 21.47 9.74
C PRO A 509 5.02 21.47 8.31
N LEU A 510 5.53 20.33 7.84
CA LEU A 510 6.05 20.17 6.47
C LEU A 510 5.02 20.62 5.43
N ARG A 511 5.43 21.49 4.51
CA ARG A 511 4.64 21.83 3.31
C ARG A 511 4.64 20.65 2.33
N SER A 512 3.64 20.58 1.45
CA SER A 512 3.50 19.46 0.51
C SER A 512 4.73 19.21 -0.37
N VAL A 513 5.51 20.25 -0.69
CA VAL A 513 6.79 20.14 -1.43
C VAL A 513 7.89 19.50 -0.57
N GLU A 514 7.97 19.87 0.70
CA GLU A 514 8.99 19.37 1.64
C GLU A 514 8.75 17.91 2.02
N ILE A 515 7.50 17.43 1.89
CA ILE A 515 7.13 16.03 2.09
C ILE A 515 7.85 15.12 1.08
N ALA A 516 7.99 15.54 -0.17
CA ALA A 516 8.66 14.74 -1.20
C ALA A 516 10.15 14.57 -0.87
N THR A 517 10.83 15.64 -0.47
CA THR A 517 12.22 15.65 -0.01
C THR A 517 12.40 14.78 1.25
N ALA A 518 11.53 14.95 2.25
CA ALA A 518 11.56 14.15 3.47
C ALA A 518 11.36 12.65 3.21
N ARG A 519 10.50 12.29 2.24
CA ARG A 519 10.30 10.90 1.80
C ARG A 519 11.56 10.33 1.16
N THR A 520 12.17 11.06 0.25
CA THR A 520 13.40 10.65 -0.42
C THR A 520 14.51 10.38 0.59
N ALA A 521 14.71 11.30 1.54
CA ALA A 521 15.67 11.11 2.62
C ALA A 521 15.33 9.90 3.49
N ALA A 522 14.09 9.80 4.00
CA ALA A 522 13.70 8.69 4.85
C ALA A 522 13.88 7.32 4.17
N ALA A 523 13.53 7.21 2.88
CA ALA A 523 13.65 5.97 2.11
C ALA A 523 15.11 5.57 1.84
N TRP A 524 15.94 6.52 1.44
CA TRP A 524 17.37 6.26 1.23
C TRP A 524 18.02 5.82 2.53
N VAL A 525 17.71 6.51 3.62
CA VAL A 525 18.41 6.22 4.87
C VAL A 525 17.98 4.88 5.49
N ALA A 526 16.70 4.53 5.32
CA ALA A 526 16.19 3.20 5.64
C ALA A 526 16.90 2.06 4.89
N ALA A 527 17.42 2.31 3.69
CA ALA A 527 18.07 1.31 2.86
C ALA A 527 19.58 1.19 3.11
N ASN A 528 20.22 2.25 3.63
CA ASN A 528 21.68 2.37 3.67
C ASN A 528 22.30 2.49 5.07
N GLU A 529 21.50 2.70 6.14
CA GLU A 529 21.97 2.78 7.54
C GLU A 529 23.27 3.62 7.76
N PRO A 530 23.31 4.90 7.36
CA PRO A 530 24.48 5.77 7.46
C PRO A 530 24.81 6.12 8.90
N TYR A 531 25.99 6.69 9.09
CA TYR A 531 26.40 7.26 10.37
C TYR A 531 25.44 8.38 10.80
N ALA A 532 24.86 8.24 11.99
CA ALA A 532 23.88 9.17 12.53
C ALA A 532 24.24 9.61 13.96
N LEU A 533 24.09 10.91 14.22
CA LEU A 533 24.24 11.51 15.55
C LEU A 533 22.93 12.20 15.96
N ALA A 534 22.36 11.78 17.10
CA ALA A 534 21.24 12.49 17.69
C ALA A 534 21.67 13.90 18.16
N LEU A 535 20.89 14.90 17.75
CA LEU A 535 21.09 16.31 18.05
C LEU A 535 20.28 16.79 19.26
N ASP A 536 19.55 15.90 19.93
CA ASP A 536 18.81 16.18 21.16
C ASP A 536 19.30 15.28 22.32
N PRO A 537 19.93 15.84 23.39
CA PRO A 537 20.22 17.27 23.57
C PRO A 537 21.30 17.77 22.60
N THR A 538 21.31 19.09 22.35
CA THR A 538 22.27 19.75 21.44
C THR A 538 23.71 19.30 21.75
N PRO A 539 24.44 18.74 20.78
CA PRO A 539 25.75 18.17 21.03
C PRO A 539 26.79 19.26 21.28
N SER A 540 27.72 19.00 22.20
CA SER A 540 28.91 19.84 22.38
C SER A 540 29.85 19.71 21.18
N ARG A 541 30.75 20.69 21.01
CA ARG A 541 31.82 20.66 20.00
C ARG A 541 32.61 19.35 20.04
N THR A 542 32.99 18.90 21.24
CA THR A 542 33.74 17.65 21.44
C THR A 542 32.94 16.40 21.02
N ARG A 543 31.60 16.43 21.16
CA ARG A 543 30.74 15.32 20.71
C ARG A 543 30.62 15.29 19.20
N LEU A 544 30.51 16.43 18.54
CA LEU A 544 30.55 16.55 17.07
C LEU A 544 31.90 16.08 16.51
N GLU A 545 33.00 16.54 17.12
CA GLU A 545 34.35 16.12 16.73
C GLU A 545 34.54 14.61 16.87
N ARG A 546 34.09 14.02 17.98
CA ARG A 546 34.15 12.57 18.19
C ARG A 546 33.32 11.83 17.16
N PHE A 547 32.13 12.33 16.82
CA PHE A 547 31.28 11.73 15.79
C PHE A 547 31.97 11.73 14.43
N VAL A 548 32.48 12.88 13.97
CA VAL A 548 33.21 12.98 12.70
C VAL A 548 34.45 12.09 12.71
N ARG A 549 35.22 12.06 13.81
CA ARG A 549 36.41 11.20 13.95
C ARG A 549 36.08 9.71 14.03
N ALA A 550 34.94 9.33 14.60
CA ALA A 550 34.50 7.94 14.68
C ALA A 550 34.07 7.41 13.31
N CYS A 551 33.44 8.26 12.48
CA CYS A 551 33.22 7.97 11.07
C CYS A 551 34.55 7.95 10.30
N GLY A 552 35.48 8.82 10.72
CA GLY A 552 36.81 8.97 10.15
C GLY A 552 37.91 8.04 10.69
N ALA A 553 37.61 6.95 11.40
CA ALA A 553 38.62 5.97 11.80
C ALA A 553 39.16 5.14 10.61
N GLU A 554 38.47 5.17 9.46
CA GLU A 554 39.01 4.73 8.15
C GLU A 554 39.57 5.89 7.30
N VAL A 555 39.46 7.14 7.76
CA VAL A 555 39.77 8.37 6.97
C VAL A 555 41.16 8.97 7.28
N ARG A 556 42.00 8.31 8.07
CA ARG A 556 43.36 8.79 8.42
C ARG A 556 44.52 8.09 7.71
N SER A 557 44.31 7.66 6.46
CA SER A 557 45.40 7.30 5.54
C SER A 557 45.74 8.40 4.52
N LEU A 558 44.97 9.50 4.41
CA LEU A 558 45.08 10.40 3.24
C LEU A 558 45.22 11.90 3.53
N LEU A 559 45.35 12.34 4.80
CA LEU A 559 45.65 13.74 5.13
C LEU A 559 46.76 13.89 6.19
N ALA A 560 47.67 12.92 6.24
CA ALA A 560 48.99 13.06 6.87
C ALA A 560 50.07 13.00 5.78
N ALA A 561 49.97 13.92 4.81
CA ALA A 561 51.03 14.38 3.93
C ALA A 561 50.79 15.86 3.63
#